data_AF-A0A5K1BXE7-F1
#
_entry.id   AF-A0A5K1BXE7-F1
#
_cell.length_a   1.000
_cell.length_b   1.000
_cell.length_c   1.000
_cell.angle_alpha   90.00
_cell.angle_beta   90.00
_cell.angle_gamma   90.00
#
_symmetry.space_group_name_H-M   'P 1'
#
loop_
_entity.id
_entity.type
_entity.pdbx_description
1 polymer ?
#
loop_
_entity_poly.entity_id
_entity_poly.type
_entity_poly.pdbx_seq_one_letter_code
_entity_poly.pdbx_strand_id
1 'polypeptide(L)' 'NLVDLAGSERVAKTGAEGVRLKEGSHINRSLMTLGTVINKLSEGAESVG' A
#
# COMPACT_ATOMS: atom_id res chain seq x y z
N ASN A 1 -0.24 9.28 18.09
CA ASN A 1 -0.34 9.78 16.70
C ASN A 1 -1.61 9.24 16.07
N LEU A 2 -2.46 10.11 15.53
CA LEU A 2 -3.61 9.73 14.72
C LEU A 2 -3.24 9.96 13.26
N VAL A 3 -3.41 8.94 12.43
CA VAL A 3 -3.01 8.96 11.02
C VAL A 3 -4.16 8.36 10.21
N ASP A 4 -4.54 9.04 9.13
CA ASP A 4 -5.52 8.56 8.17
C ASP A 4 -4.83 8.09 6.89
N LEU A 5 -5.40 7.08 6.22
CA LEU A 5 -4.86 6.47 5.01
C LEU A 5 -5.90 6.49 3.90
N ALA A 6 -5.46 6.88 2.70
CA ALA A 6 -6.29 6.79 1.50
C ALA A 6 -6.63 5.33 1.15
N GLY A 7 -7.69 5.13 0.36
CA GLY A 7 -8.18 3.80 -0.01
C GLY A 7 -7.22 3.02 -0.93
N SER A 8 -7.12 1.70 -0.72
CA SER A 8 -6.40 0.77 -1.60
C SER A 8 -7.29 0.32 -2.76
N GLU A 9 -7.57 1.22 -3.70
CA GLU A 9 -8.46 0.93 -4.83
C GLU A 9 -7.72 0.28 -6.00
N ARG A 10 -8.40 -0.64 -6.69
CA ARG A 10 -7.87 -1.20 -7.95
C ARG A 10 -7.99 -0.15 -9.04
N VAL A 11 -6.85 0.39 -9.47
CA VAL A 11 -6.75 1.37 -10.56
C VAL A 11 -7.62 1.01 -11.78
N ALA A 12 -7.61 -0.25 -12.22
CA ALA A 12 -8.40 -0.71 -13.37
C ALA A 12 -9.92 -0.55 -13.20
N LYS A 13 -10.44 -0.45 -11.97
CA LYS A 13 -11.86 -0.24 -11.67
C LYS A 13 -12.23 1.23 -11.52
N THR A 14 -11.24 2.12 -11.38
CA THR A 14 -11.46 3.55 -11.13
C THR A 14 -11.68 4.35 -12.41
N GLY A 15 -11.25 3.82 -13.58
CA GLY A 15 -11.21 4.60 -14.82
C GLY A 15 -10.30 5.83 -14.75
N ALA A 16 -9.41 5.89 -13.76
CA ALA A 16 -8.50 7.02 -13.57
C ALA A 16 -7.40 7.04 -14.64
N GLU A 17 -7.18 8.20 -15.24
CA GLU A 17 -6.17 8.42 -16.27
C GLU A 17 -5.20 9.56 -15.90
N GLY A 18 -4.10 9.66 -16.64
CA GLY A 18 -3.14 10.77 -16.54
C GLY A 18 -2.61 11.00 -15.11
N VAL A 19 -2.87 12.18 -14.56
CA VAL A 19 -2.40 12.58 -13.22
C VAL A 19 -3.06 11.76 -12.12
N ARG A 20 -4.37 11.48 -12.24
CA ARG A 20 -5.12 10.72 -11.23
C ARG A 20 -4.64 9.27 -11.17
N LEU A 21 -4.28 8.70 -12.32
CA LEU A 21 -3.65 7.38 -12.40
C LEU A 21 -2.31 7.33 -11.64
N LYS A 22 -1.47 8.36 -11.82
CA LYS A 22 -0.17 8.46 -11.13
C LYS A 22 -0.35 8.61 -9.62
N GLU A 23 -1.29 9.45 -9.20
CA GLU A 23 -1.65 9.62 -7.79
C GLU A 23 -2.11 8.30 -7.16
N GLY A 24 -3.08 7.61 -7.78
CA GLY A 24 -3.58 6.33 -7.30
C GLY A 24 -2.49 5.24 -7.25
N SER A 25 -1.55 5.27 -8.19
CA SER A 25 -0.39 4.36 -8.18
C SER A 25 0.52 4.59 -6.97
N HIS A 26 0.75 5.84 -6.58
CA HIS A 26 1.53 6.17 -5.39
C HIS A 26 0.81 5.80 -4.09
N ILE A 27 -0.50 6.03 -4.00
CA ILE A 27 -1.33 5.60 -2.87
C ILE A 27 -1.19 4.08 -2.69
N ASN A 28 -1.45 3.31 -3.74
CA ASN A 28 -1.36 1.85 -3.69
C ASN A 28 0.05 1.35 -3.36
N ARG A 29 1.10 2.01 -3.87
CA ARG A 29 2.49 1.66 -3.54
C ARG A 29 2.77 1.83 -2.05
N SER A 30 2.32 2.94 -1.45
CA SER A 30 2.53 3.19 -0.01
C SER A 30 1.79 2.17 0.86
N LEU A 31 0.53 1.86 0.52
CA LEU A 31 -0.30 0.87 1.22
C LEU A 31 0.24 -0.56 1.07
N MET A 32 0.73 -0.92 -0.12
CA MET A 32 1.38 -2.22 -0.36
C MET A 32 2.67 -2.37 0.46
N THR A 33 3.46 -1.29 0.56
CA THR A 33 4.67 -1.28 1.38
C THR A 33 4.32 -1.47 2.85
N LEU A 34 3.31 -0.76 3.35
CA LEU A 34 2.81 -0.94 4.71
C LEU A 34 2.35 -2.38 4.97
N GLY A 35 1.56 -2.96 4.06
CA GLY A 35 1.14 -4.36 4.14
C GLY A 35 2.33 -5.33 4.16
N THR A 36 3.36 -5.08 3.34
CA THR A 36 4.58 -5.89 3.33
C THR A 36 5.32 -5.81 4.66
N VAL A 37 5.43 -4.63 5.27
CA VAL A 37 6.05 -4.46 6.59
C VAL A 37 5.24 -5.19 7.67
N ILE A 38 3.92 -5.04 7.67
CA ILE A 38 3.04 -5.75 8.61
C ILE A 38 3.19 -7.26 8.46
N ASN A 39 3.19 -7.79 7.23
CA ASN A 39 3.36 -9.22 6.96
C ASN A 39 4.70 -9.72 7.48
N LYS A 40 5.80 -9.02 7.16
CA LYS A 40 7.15 -9.38 7.65
C LYS A 40 7.26 -9.37 9.17
N LEU A 41 6.59 -8.44 9.85
CA LEU A 41 6.55 -8.41 11.31
C LEU A 41 5.67 -9.51 11.89
N SER A 42 4.59 -9.88 11.18
CA SER A 42 3.61 -10.88 11.61
C SER A 42 4.07 -12.31 11.38
N GLU A 43 4.89 -12.55 10.35
CA GLU A 43 5.57 -13.83 10.09
C GLU A 43 6.60 -14.19 11.19
N GLY A 44 6.87 -13.27 12.12
CA GLY A 44 7.86 -13.42 13.17
C GLY A 44 9.26 -13.20 12.60
N ALA A 45 10.14 -12.59 13.40
CA ALA A 45 11.56 -12.42 13.07
C ALA A 45 12.33 -13.76 13.09
N GLU A 46 11.79 -14.82 12.49
CA GLU A 46 12.44 -16.12 12.28
C GLU A 46 13.41 -16.02 11.10
N SER A 47 14.41 -15.15 11.25
CA SER A 47 15.64 -15.20 10.45
C SER A 47 16.81 -14.66 11.27
N VAL A 48 17.08 -15.30 12.41
CA VAL A 48 18.42 -15.38 13.00
C VAL A 48 18.63 -16.81 13.46
N GLY A 49 19.11 -17.64 12.55
CA GLY A 49 19.62 -19.00 12.73
C GLY A 49 20.56 -19.31 11.58
#